data_AF-W6L5S1-F1
#
_entry.id   AF-W6L5S1-F1
#
_cell.length_a   1.000
_cell.length_b   1.000
_cell.length_c   1.000
_cell.angle_alpha   90.00
_cell.angle_beta   90.00
_cell.angle_gamma   90.00
#
_symmetry.space_group_name_H-M   'P 1'
#
loop_
_entity.id
_entity.type
_entity.pdbx_description
1 polymer ?
#
loop_
_entity_poly.entity_id
_entity_poly.type
_entity_poly.pdbx_seq_one_letter_code
_entity_poly.pdbx_strand_id
1 'polypeptide(L)'
;MLEHLEMLASMRPRDYVQQGLMMLMFMSTCLVGWTGLTGLTWCEYSIVAVISGSMEPGYHRGDLLFLSGDFARPVEAGDIVVYRLLSKDIPVVHRVIETHHRADDAREFFLTKGDNNRWDDRFLYTPGMAFVGPEQVIGRVMGKMAYAGYATLMFNGVAFLKWVSVGLIGFLALTSLG
;
A
#
# COMPACT_ATOMS: atom_id res chain seq x y z
N MET A 1 25.95 8.45 -25.39
CA MET A 1 25.00 9.55 -25.08
C MET A 1 24.69 10.38 -26.32
N LEU A 2 25.69 10.90 -27.04
CA LEU A 2 25.48 11.64 -28.30
C LEU A 2 24.82 10.77 -29.39
N GLU A 3 25.26 9.52 -29.55
CA GLU A 3 24.66 8.59 -30.53
C GLU A 3 23.15 8.35 -30.30
N HIS A 4 22.72 8.21 -29.03
CA HIS A 4 21.29 8.06 -28.72
C HIS A 4 20.49 9.35 -28.98
N LEU A 5 21.11 10.53 -28.86
CA LEU A 5 20.46 11.80 -29.17
C LEU A 5 20.30 12.00 -30.68
N GLU A 6 21.32 11.62 -31.46
CA GLU A 6 21.26 11.64 -32.93
C GLU A 6 20.27 10.61 -33.47
N MET A 7 20.23 9.42 -32.86
CA MET A 7 19.23 8.39 -33.13
C MET A 7 17.81 8.93 -32.93
N LEU A 8 17.53 9.56 -31.78
CA LEU A 8 16.24 10.20 -31.52
C LEU A 8 15.95 11.29 -32.58
N ALA A 9 16.89 12.18 -32.87
CA ALA A 9 16.69 13.23 -33.87
C ALA A 9 16.40 12.70 -35.29
N SER A 10 16.85 11.49 -35.61
CA SER A 10 16.65 10.84 -36.91
C SER A 10 15.40 9.94 -37.02
N MET A 11 14.67 9.72 -35.92
CA MET A 11 13.49 8.85 -35.90
C MET A 11 12.34 9.40 -36.75
N ARG A 12 11.65 8.52 -37.48
CA ARG A 12 10.46 8.93 -38.23
C ARG A 12 9.29 9.13 -37.28
N PRO A 13 8.30 9.99 -37.61
CA PRO A 13 7.12 10.21 -36.77
C PRO A 13 6.37 8.93 -36.37
N ARG A 14 6.35 7.91 -37.24
CA ARG A 14 5.73 6.61 -36.96
C ARG A 14 6.39 5.86 -35.79
N ASP A 15 7.72 5.99 -35.67
CA ASP A 15 8.52 5.23 -34.71
C ASP A 15 8.25 5.80 -33.29
N TYR A 16 8.09 7.12 -33.17
CA TYR A 16 7.59 7.78 -31.96
C TYR A 16 6.18 7.35 -31.55
N VAL A 17 5.25 7.25 -32.51
CA VAL A 17 3.88 6.79 -32.25
C VAL A 17 3.89 5.35 -31.73
N GLN A 18 4.69 4.47 -32.34
CA GLN A 18 4.81 3.08 -31.90
C GLN A 18 5.38 2.96 -30.48
N GLN A 19 6.41 3.75 -30.14
CA GLN A 19 6.94 3.78 -28.77
C GLN A 19 5.91 4.28 -27.76
N GLY A 20 5.17 5.33 -28.10
CA GLY A 20 4.07 5.84 -27.26
C GLY A 20 2.99 4.77 -27.02
N LEU A 21 2.60 4.03 -28.06
CA LEU A 21 1.65 2.93 -27.95
C LEU A 21 2.17 1.80 -27.05
N MET A 22 3.44 1.41 -27.18
CA MET A 22 4.03 0.37 -26.33
C MET A 22 4.10 0.78 -24.86
N MET A 23 4.45 2.04 -24.58
CA MET A 23 4.43 2.58 -23.22
C MET A 23 3.00 2.59 -22.65
N LEU A 24 2.02 2.99 -23.45
CA LEU A 24 0.61 2.96 -23.05
C LEU A 24 0.14 1.53 -22.73
N MET A 25 0.49 0.55 -23.57
CA MET A 25 0.15 -0.87 -23.32
C MET A 25 0.81 -1.42 -22.06
N PHE A 26 2.08 -1.07 -21.80
CA PHE A 26 2.78 -1.46 -20.57
C PHE A 26 2.09 -0.86 -19.33
N MET A 27 1.83 0.45 -19.33
CA MET A 27 1.12 1.12 -18.23
C MET A 27 -0.28 0.53 -18.00
N SER A 28 -0.99 0.20 -19.08
CA SER A 28 -2.31 -0.42 -19.02
C SER A 28 -2.23 -1.81 -18.38
N THR A 29 -1.20 -2.60 -18.72
CA THR A 29 -0.96 -3.92 -18.13
C THR A 29 -0.68 -3.82 -16.62
N CYS A 30 0.15 -2.85 -16.20
CA CYS A 30 0.39 -2.59 -14.78
C CYS A 30 -0.90 -2.19 -14.05
N LEU A 31 -1.74 -1.34 -14.66
CA LEU A 31 -3.01 -0.91 -14.08
C LEU A 31 -4.01 -2.07 -13.96
N VAL A 32 -4.13 -2.90 -15.00
CA VAL A 32 -4.97 -4.11 -14.97
C VAL A 32 -4.47 -5.09 -13.91
N GLY A 33 -3.15 -5.28 -13.80
CA GLY A 33 -2.55 -6.10 -12.75
C GLY A 33 -2.88 -5.58 -11.35
N TRP A 34 -2.79 -4.27 -11.13
CA TRP A 34 -3.16 -3.63 -9.87
C TRP A 34 -4.65 -3.80 -9.55
N THR A 35 -5.54 -3.49 -10.49
CA THR A 35 -6.98 -3.66 -10.32
C THR A 35 -7.37 -5.12 -10.10
N GLY A 36 -6.70 -6.06 -10.78
CA GLY A 36 -6.89 -7.50 -10.56
C GLY A 36 -6.49 -7.92 -9.15
N LEU A 37 -5.38 -7.40 -8.62
CA LEU A 37 -4.93 -7.68 -7.26
C LEU A 37 -5.89 -7.11 -6.20
N THR A 38 -6.34 -5.86 -6.36
CA THR A 38 -7.29 -5.24 -5.42
C THR A 38 -8.65 -5.92 -5.45
N GLY A 39 -9.11 -6.33 -6.63
CA GLY A 39 -10.31 -7.15 -6.78
C GLY A 39 -10.18 -8.54 -6.14
N LEU A 40 -9.04 -9.22 -6.32
CA LEU A 40 -8.80 -10.56 -5.76
C LEU A 40 -8.74 -10.54 -4.22
N THR A 41 -8.12 -9.50 -3.66
CA THR A 41 -7.96 -9.36 -2.22
C THR A 41 -9.17 -8.69 -1.55
N TRP A 42 -10.13 -8.19 -2.34
CA TRP A 42 -11.23 -7.34 -1.88
C TRP A 42 -10.77 -6.13 -1.06
N CYS A 43 -9.57 -5.62 -1.34
CA CYS A 43 -8.91 -4.59 -0.56
C CYS A 43 -8.32 -3.53 -1.49
N GLU A 44 -8.68 -2.26 -1.30
CA GLU A 44 -8.13 -1.15 -2.08
C GLU A 44 -6.61 -0.99 -1.87
N TYR A 45 -6.14 -1.31 -0.66
CA TYR A 45 -4.72 -1.24 -0.28
C TYR A 45 -4.16 -2.64 -0.03
N SER A 46 -4.17 -3.52 -1.03
CA SER A 46 -3.72 -4.92 -0.89
C SER A 46 -2.28 -5.08 -0.38
N ILE A 47 -1.45 -4.04 -0.53
CA ILE A 47 -0.04 -4.05 -0.13
C ILE A 47 0.29 -2.77 0.64
N VAL A 48 0.87 -2.89 1.84
CA VAL A 48 1.32 -1.76 2.67
C VAL A 48 2.69 -2.01 3.30
N ALA A 49 3.50 -0.97 3.50
CA ALA A 49 4.81 -1.09 4.14
C ALA A 49 4.77 -0.62 5.60
N VAL A 50 5.40 -1.39 6.50
CA VAL A 50 5.49 -1.05 7.93
C VAL A 50 6.49 0.09 8.14
N ILE A 51 6.05 1.16 8.80
CA ILE A 51 6.85 2.38 9.00
C ILE A 51 7.41 2.54 10.42
N SER A 52 6.89 1.79 11.40
CA SER A 52 7.25 1.92 12.83
C SER A 52 7.54 0.56 13.46
N GLY A 53 8.11 0.56 14.67
CA GLY A 53 8.37 -0.65 15.47
C GLY A 53 7.27 -0.96 16.49
N SER A 54 6.05 -0.44 16.32
CA SER A 54 4.95 -0.67 17.29
C SER A 54 4.41 -2.09 17.29
N MET A 55 4.71 -2.87 16.24
CA MET A 55 4.28 -4.26 16.07
C MET A 55 5.42 -5.27 16.26
N GLU A 56 6.56 -4.84 16.83
CA GLU A 56 7.66 -5.74 17.17
C GLU A 56 7.30 -6.69 18.33
N PRO A 57 7.87 -7.91 18.37
CA PRO A 57 8.82 -8.49 17.42
C PRO A 57 8.17 -9.17 16.21
N GLY A 58 6.84 -9.19 16.12
CA GLY A 58 6.11 -9.89 15.07
C GLY A 58 6.26 -9.24 13.69
N TYR A 59 6.32 -7.91 13.64
CA TYR A 59 6.43 -7.11 12.41
C TYR A 59 7.42 -5.99 12.63
N HIS A 60 8.37 -5.87 11.71
CA HIS A 60 9.44 -4.88 11.81
C HIS A 60 9.24 -3.79 10.78
N ARG A 61 9.81 -2.61 11.07
CA ARG A 61 9.91 -1.55 10.08
C ARG A 61 10.56 -2.08 8.80
N GLY A 62 9.94 -1.80 7.65
CA GLY A 62 10.38 -2.29 6.34
C GLY A 62 9.80 -3.65 5.94
N ASP A 63 8.99 -4.30 6.78
CA ASP A 63 8.17 -5.42 6.32
C ASP A 63 7.09 -4.92 5.34
N LEU A 64 6.84 -5.69 4.29
CA LEU A 64 5.74 -5.48 3.35
C LEU A 64 4.60 -6.41 3.74
N LEU A 65 3.40 -5.87 3.95
CA LEU A 65 2.22 -6.62 4.38
C LEU A 65 1.27 -6.82 3.22
N PHE A 66 0.70 -8.02 3.15
CA PHE A 66 -0.38 -8.34 2.21
C PHE A 66 -1.70 -8.33 2.96
N LEU A 67 -2.64 -7.52 2.47
CA LEU A 67 -3.93 -7.30 3.09
C LEU A 67 -5.04 -8.01 2.31
N SER A 68 -6.05 -8.45 3.03
CA SER A 68 -7.33 -8.88 2.48
C SER A 68 -8.46 -8.11 3.14
N GLY A 69 -9.38 -7.60 2.32
CA GLY A 69 -10.63 -7.00 2.75
C GLY A 69 -11.78 -8.00 2.68
N ASP A 70 -11.46 -9.31 2.57
CA ASP A 70 -12.46 -10.36 2.73
C ASP A 70 -12.78 -10.52 4.23
N PHE A 71 -13.92 -9.95 4.61
CA PHE A 71 -14.50 -10.05 5.93
C PHE A 71 -15.59 -11.12 6.02
N ALA A 72 -15.64 -12.09 5.09
CA ALA A 72 -16.53 -13.25 5.21
C ALA A 72 -16.29 -14.02 6.52
N ARG A 73 -15.04 -14.03 7.00
CA ARG A 73 -14.71 -14.38 8.38
C ARG A 73 -14.69 -13.12 9.25
N PRO A 74 -15.49 -13.06 10.34
CA PRO A 74 -15.46 -11.97 11.32
C PRO A 74 -14.04 -11.65 11.79
N VAL A 75 -13.82 -10.39 12.16
CA VAL A 75 -12.54 -9.98 12.74
C VAL A 75 -12.54 -10.39 14.20
N GLU A 76 -11.52 -11.14 14.61
CA GLU A 76 -11.43 -11.71 15.95
C GLU A 76 -10.27 -11.11 16.74
N ALA A 77 -10.33 -11.21 18.07
CA ALA A 77 -9.18 -10.88 18.91
C ALA A 77 -7.96 -11.72 18.51
N GLY A 78 -6.83 -11.06 18.30
CA GLY A 78 -5.61 -11.65 17.76
C GLY A 78 -5.35 -11.31 16.29
N ASP A 79 -6.38 -10.95 15.52
CA ASP A 79 -6.21 -10.50 14.13
C ASP A 79 -5.40 -9.20 14.07
N ILE A 80 -4.65 -9.03 12.98
CA ILE A 80 -3.91 -7.80 12.72
C ILE A 80 -4.62 -7.06 11.61
N VAL A 81 -5.07 -5.87 11.94
CA VAL A 81 -5.88 -5.05 11.05
C VAL A 81 -5.14 -3.78 10.68
N VAL A 82 -5.36 -3.34 9.45
CA VAL A 82 -4.96 -2.04 8.97
C VAL A 82 -6.19 -1.17 8.94
N TYR A 83 -6.16 -0.05 9.64
CA TYR A 83 -7.29 0.86 9.72
C TYR A 83 -6.87 2.31 9.51
N ARG A 84 -7.80 3.13 9.02
CA ARG A 84 -7.61 4.56 8.81
C ARG A 84 -8.42 5.35 9.82
N LEU A 85 -7.80 6.36 10.40
CA LEU A 85 -8.47 7.31 11.26
C LEU A 85 -8.66 8.63 10.52
N LEU A 86 -9.80 9.29 10.70
CA LEU A 86 -10.06 10.61 10.08
C LEU A 86 -9.07 11.68 10.54
N SER A 87 -8.51 11.53 11.75
CA SER A 87 -7.52 12.43 12.32
C SER A 87 -6.08 12.21 11.80
N LYS A 88 -5.84 11.17 10.99
CA LYS A 88 -4.50 10.78 10.53
C LYS A 88 -4.50 10.38 9.06
N ASP A 89 -3.57 10.96 8.30
CA ASP A 89 -3.41 10.64 6.88
C ASP A 89 -2.82 9.24 6.62
N ILE A 90 -2.09 8.70 7.59
CA ILE A 90 -1.37 7.44 7.48
C ILE A 90 -2.15 6.33 8.21
N PRO A 91 -2.43 5.20 7.55
CA PRO A 91 -3.11 4.07 8.19
C PRO A 91 -2.26 3.45 9.29
N VAL A 92 -2.92 2.87 10.28
CA VAL A 92 -2.31 2.22 11.44
C VAL A 92 -2.46 0.71 11.31
N VAL A 93 -1.39 -0.02 11.60
CA VAL A 93 -1.38 -1.49 11.59
C VAL A 93 -1.20 -1.97 13.02
N HIS A 94 -2.24 -2.51 13.65
CA HIS A 94 -2.18 -3.01 15.02
C HIS A 94 -3.03 -4.26 15.23
N ARG A 95 -2.82 -4.94 16.36
CA ARG A 95 -3.56 -6.17 16.71
C ARG A 95 -4.88 -5.82 17.39
N VAL A 96 -5.95 -6.50 17.00
CA VAL A 96 -7.22 -6.47 17.72
C VAL A 96 -7.04 -7.20 19.05
N ILE A 97 -7.28 -6.52 20.16
CA ILE A 97 -7.23 -7.12 21.50
C ILE A 97 -8.61 -7.44 22.06
N GLU A 98 -9.64 -6.71 21.62
CA GLU A 98 -11.03 -6.97 22.00
C GLU A 98 -11.97 -6.67 20.83
N THR A 99 -13.04 -7.48 20.73
CA THR A 99 -14.16 -7.28 19.81
C THR A 99 -15.41 -6.96 20.62
N HIS A 100 -16.18 -5.97 20.17
CA HIS A 100 -17.40 -5.49 20.81
C HIS A 100 -18.52 -5.52 19.78
N HIS A 101 -19.65 -6.15 20.11
CA HIS A 101 -20.81 -6.18 19.23
C HIS A 101 -21.86 -5.20 19.74
N ARG A 102 -22.31 -4.29 18.88
CA ARG A 102 -23.45 -3.44 19.20
C ARG A 102 -24.74 -4.21 18.91
N ALA A 103 -25.56 -4.41 19.94
CA ALA A 103 -26.79 -5.21 19.87
C ALA A 103 -27.83 -4.64 18.90
N ASP A 104 -27.81 -3.32 18.65
CA ASP A 104 -28.84 -2.63 17.87
C ASP A 104 -28.72 -2.85 16.35
N ASP A 105 -27.49 -2.95 15.83
CA ASP A 105 -27.19 -2.97 14.39
C ASP A 105 -26.21 -4.09 14.00
N ALA A 106 -25.90 -4.99 14.94
CA ALA A 106 -24.93 -6.07 14.78
C ALA A 106 -23.55 -5.62 14.27
N ARG A 107 -23.19 -4.34 14.46
CA ARG A 107 -21.87 -3.83 14.06
C ARG A 107 -20.79 -4.28 15.03
N GLU A 108 -19.65 -4.66 14.46
CA GLU A 108 -18.46 -5.05 15.19
C GLU A 108 -17.54 -3.86 15.40
N PHE A 109 -17.10 -3.65 16.62
CA PHE A 109 -16.18 -2.60 17.02
C PHE A 109 -14.95 -3.22 17.65
N PHE A 110 -13.78 -2.65 17.36
CA PHE A 110 -12.50 -3.25 17.69
C PHE A 110 -11.70 -2.33 18.61
N LEU A 111 -11.14 -2.89 19.67
CA LEU A 111 -10.06 -2.27 20.41
C LEU A 111 -8.74 -2.80 19.86
N THR A 112 -7.88 -1.92 19.37
CA THR A 112 -6.58 -2.29 18.82
C THR A 112 -5.45 -1.86 19.74
N LYS A 113 -4.30 -2.54 19.60
CA LYS A 113 -3.07 -2.21 20.29
C LYS A 113 -1.87 -2.68 19.47
N GLY A 114 -0.82 -1.84 19.40
CA GLY A 114 0.48 -2.27 18.92
C GLY A 114 1.14 -3.29 19.86
N ASP A 115 1.67 -4.39 19.33
CA ASP A 115 2.27 -5.47 20.12
C ASP A 115 3.35 -4.95 21.09
N ASN A 116 4.15 -3.97 20.65
CA ASN A 116 5.23 -3.34 21.42
C ASN A 116 4.80 -2.09 22.20
N ASN A 117 3.52 -1.68 22.12
CA ASN A 117 3.03 -0.51 22.84
C ASN A 117 2.69 -0.86 24.31
N ARG A 118 2.79 0.11 25.22
CA ARG A 118 2.39 -0.06 26.63
C ARG A 118 0.88 0.02 26.83
N TRP A 119 0.21 0.87 26.06
CA TRP A 119 -1.22 1.13 26.15
C TRP A 119 -1.93 0.74 24.85
N ASP A 120 -3.24 0.57 24.93
CA ASP A 120 -4.11 0.41 23.75
C ASP A 120 -4.18 1.70 22.92
N ASP A 121 -4.81 1.61 21.75
CA ASP A 121 -4.82 2.70 20.77
C ASP A 121 -5.91 3.76 21.01
N ARG A 122 -6.62 3.76 22.15
CA ARG A 122 -7.71 4.74 22.40
C ARG A 122 -7.23 6.18 22.32
N PHE A 123 -5.98 6.45 22.69
CA PHE A 123 -5.37 7.78 22.59
C PHE A 123 -5.08 8.20 21.13
N LEU A 124 -5.03 7.25 20.19
CA LEU A 124 -4.81 7.51 18.77
C LEU A 124 -6.10 7.81 18.03
N TYR A 125 -7.22 7.27 18.50
CA TYR A 125 -8.51 7.39 17.82
C TYR A 125 -8.98 8.84 17.70
N THR A 126 -9.86 9.08 16.73
CA THR A 126 -10.49 10.39 16.55
C THR A 126 -11.23 10.79 17.84
N PRO A 127 -11.18 12.06 18.30
CA PRO A 127 -11.89 12.49 19.50
C PRO A 127 -13.38 12.09 19.48
N GLY A 128 -13.85 11.49 20.57
CA GLY A 128 -15.22 10.96 20.68
C GLY A 128 -15.39 9.49 20.24
N MET A 129 -14.33 8.85 19.77
CA MET A 129 -14.32 7.44 19.33
C MET A 129 -13.60 6.57 20.37
N ALA A 130 -14.28 5.54 20.88
CA ALA A 130 -13.71 4.59 21.84
C ALA A 130 -13.19 3.29 21.20
N PHE A 131 -13.63 2.98 19.98
CA PHE A 131 -13.34 1.74 19.25
C PHE A 131 -13.27 2.00 17.75
N VAL A 132 -12.51 1.19 17.03
CA VAL A 132 -12.43 1.15 15.56
C VAL A 132 -13.66 0.44 15.01
N GLY A 133 -14.46 1.11 14.18
CA GLY A 133 -15.58 0.49 13.49
C GLY A 133 -15.15 -0.22 12.21
N PRO A 134 -16.05 -0.99 11.59
CA PRO A 134 -15.74 -1.77 10.39
C PRO A 134 -15.44 -0.84 9.19
N GLU A 135 -16.02 0.36 9.15
CA GLU A 135 -15.80 1.31 8.05
C GLU A 135 -14.39 1.92 8.06
N GLN A 136 -13.71 1.92 9.20
CA GLN A 136 -12.33 2.37 9.31
C GLN A 136 -11.32 1.26 8.95
N VAL A 137 -11.73 0.00 8.98
CA VAL A 137 -10.84 -1.13 8.68
C VAL A 137 -10.66 -1.22 7.16
N ILE A 138 -9.42 -1.08 6.71
CA ILE A 138 -9.03 -1.22 5.32
C ILE A 138 -8.92 -2.70 4.95
N GLY A 139 -8.32 -3.49 5.83
CA GLY A 139 -8.09 -4.91 5.59
C GLY A 139 -7.38 -5.61 6.74
N ARG A 140 -7.44 -6.93 6.73
CA ARG A 140 -6.71 -7.83 7.64
C ARG A 140 -5.40 -8.28 7.00
N VAL A 141 -4.34 -8.34 7.79
CA VAL A 141 -3.03 -8.84 7.34
C VAL A 141 -3.10 -10.36 7.15
N MET A 142 -2.83 -10.82 5.94
CA MET A 142 -2.80 -12.24 5.57
C MET A 142 -1.39 -12.81 5.56
N GLY A 143 -0.38 -11.96 5.37
CA GLY A 143 1.01 -12.38 5.30
C GLY A 143 1.95 -11.18 5.22
N LYS A 144 3.25 -11.48 5.26
CA LYS A 144 4.29 -10.46 5.14
C LYS A 144 5.49 -10.96 4.36
N MET A 145 6.24 -10.01 3.79
CA MET A 145 7.55 -10.20 3.21
C MET A 145 8.55 -9.30 3.93
N ALA A 146 9.53 -9.90 4.59
CA ALA A 146 10.51 -9.16 5.37
C ALA A 146 11.38 -8.26 4.48
N TYR A 147 11.68 -7.05 4.96
CA TYR A 147 12.56 -6.05 4.32
C TYR A 147 12.10 -5.48 2.96
N ALA A 148 11.17 -6.13 2.25
CA ALA A 148 10.71 -5.68 0.94
C ALA A 148 10.05 -4.28 0.96
N GLY A 149 9.46 -3.89 2.09
CA GLY A 149 8.88 -2.57 2.29
C GLY A 149 9.92 -1.44 2.24
N TYR A 150 11.21 -1.71 2.51
CA TYR A 150 12.24 -0.67 2.40
C TYR A 150 12.34 -0.08 0.99
N ALA A 151 12.05 -0.86 -0.06
CA ALA A 151 12.01 -0.33 -1.43
C ALA A 151 10.98 0.81 -1.54
N THR A 152 9.76 0.58 -1.03
CA THR A 152 8.69 1.57 -1.01
C THR A 152 9.01 2.75 -0.10
N LEU A 153 9.64 2.52 1.05
CA LEU A 153 10.03 3.58 1.99
C LEU A 153 11.12 4.49 1.42
N MET A 154 12.14 3.93 0.77
CA MET A 154 13.19 4.70 0.11
C MET A 154 12.62 5.54 -1.04
N PHE A 155 11.77 4.93 -1.87
CA PHE A 155 11.13 5.62 -2.98
C PHE A 155 10.24 6.77 -2.53
N ASN A 156 9.52 6.62 -1.41
CA ASN A 156 8.69 7.69 -0.86
C ASN A 156 9.47 8.76 -0.09
N GLY A 157 10.54 8.38 0.60
CA GLY A 157 11.35 9.29 1.42
C GLY A 157 12.27 10.22 0.63
N VAL A 158 12.63 9.86 -0.62
CA VAL A 158 13.57 10.64 -1.44
C VAL A 158 12.87 11.18 -2.69
N ALA A 159 12.39 12.41 -2.65
CA ALA A 159 11.68 13.05 -3.77
C ALA A 159 12.50 13.05 -5.07
N PHE A 160 13.83 13.23 -4.97
CA PHE A 160 14.75 13.17 -6.12
C PHE A 160 14.71 11.81 -6.84
N LEU A 161 14.61 10.71 -6.08
CA LEU A 161 14.59 9.36 -6.65
C LEU A 161 13.36 9.16 -7.55
N LYS A 162 12.21 9.73 -7.20
CA LYS A 162 10.98 9.68 -8.03
C LYS A 162 11.21 10.28 -9.41
N TRP A 163 11.79 11.48 -9.46
CA TRP A 163 12.06 12.18 -10.72
C TRP A 163 13.12 11.48 -11.56
N VAL A 164 14.18 10.96 -10.92
CA VAL A 164 15.20 10.16 -11.62
C VAL A 164 14.58 8.90 -12.22
N SER A 165 13.72 8.17 -11.49
CA SER A 165 13.05 6.97 -12.01
C SER A 165 12.15 7.28 -13.20
N VAL A 166 11.36 8.35 -13.15
CA VAL A 166 10.52 8.78 -14.29
C VAL A 166 11.39 9.15 -15.50
N GLY A 167 12.46 9.91 -15.28
CA GLY A 167 13.40 10.28 -16.35
C GLY A 167 14.08 9.06 -16.98
N LEU A 168 14.53 8.10 -16.16
CA LEU A 168 15.17 6.88 -16.63
C LEU A 168 14.21 5.98 -17.41
N ILE A 169 12.98 5.79 -16.93
CA ILE A 169 11.96 5.00 -17.64
C ILE A 169 11.62 5.67 -18.98
N GLY A 170 11.43 6.99 -18.98
CA GLY A 170 11.16 7.74 -20.22
C GLY A 170 12.31 7.63 -21.21
N PHE A 171 13.55 7.79 -20.75
CA PHE A 171 14.74 7.65 -21.59
C PHE A 171 14.86 6.22 -22.17
N LEU A 172 14.77 5.19 -21.32
CA LEU A 172 14.87 3.80 -21.74
C LEU A 172 13.77 3.44 -22.75
N ALA A 173 12.52 3.84 -22.51
CA ALA A 173 11.40 3.59 -23.42
C ALA A 173 11.57 4.26 -24.79
N LEU A 174 12.19 5.45 -24.84
CA LEU A 174 12.48 6.14 -26.10
C LEU A 174 13.68 5.52 -26.85
N THR A 175 14.59 4.87 -26.13
CA THR A 175 15.77 4.22 -26.72
C THR A 175 15.59 2.73 -27.02
N SER A 176 14.55 2.07 -26.52
CA SER A 176 14.42 0.59 -26.56
C SER A 176 14.08 0.00 -27.93
N LEU A 177 13.92 0.83 -28.97
CA LEU A 177 13.51 0.42 -30.32
C LEU A 177 14.36 1.08 -31.43
N GLY A 178 15.54 1.60 -31.08
CA GLY A 178 16.54 2.07 -32.05
C GLY A 178 17.56 1.00 -32.38
#